data_AF-A0A246E410-F1
#
_entry.id   AF-A0A246E410-F1
#
_cell.length_a   1.000
_cell.length_b   1.000
_cell.length_c   1.000
_cell.angle_alpha   90.00
_cell.angle_beta   90.00
_cell.angle_gamma   90.00
#
_symmetry.space_group_name_H-M   'P 1'
#
loop_
_entity.id
_entity.type
_entity.pdbx_description
1 polymer ?
#
loop_
_entity_poly.entity_id
_entity_poly.type
_entity_poly.pdbx_seq_one_letter_code
_entity_poly.pdbx_strand_id
1 'polypeptide(L)'
;VMAFFGAGVWGFLHTLSSVNYYTHGTQVTAAHGHLAFFGAYVMLNLAIMAYAIPELRGRQPYNQWLSIASFWMMCTAMSVMTFALTFAGVLQVHLQRVLGESYMAVQDQLALFYWVRLGSGAVVLVSALMFVWAVLMPGKEKEPAFGGYVEPAE
;
A
#
# COMPACT_ATOMS: atom_id res chain seq x y z
N VAL A 1 -5.94 6.76 6.72
CA VAL A 1 -5.96 7.66 5.54
C VAL A 1 -5.98 6.88 4.23
N MET A 2 -4.96 6.06 3.93
CA MET A 2 -4.93 5.30 2.67
C MET A 2 -6.14 4.36 2.48
N ALA A 3 -6.64 3.72 3.55
CA ALA A 3 -7.88 2.94 3.50
C ALA A 3 -9.09 3.76 3.02
N PHE A 4 -9.22 5.01 3.48
CA PHE A 4 -10.31 5.89 3.07
C PHE A 4 -10.21 6.24 1.58
N PHE A 5 -9.01 6.55 1.07
CA PHE A 5 -8.82 6.82 -0.35
C PHE A 5 -9.00 5.57 -1.22
N GLY A 6 -8.40 4.44 -0.83
CA GLY A 6 -8.48 3.19 -1.59
C GLY A 6 -9.85 2.55 -1.56
N ALA A 7 -10.35 2.25 -0.36
CA ALA A 7 -11.63 1.56 -0.20
C ALA A 7 -12.83 2.50 -0.31
N GLY A 8 -12.71 3.73 0.21
CA GLY A 8 -13.79 4.73 0.15
C GLY A 8 -13.88 5.41 -1.21
N VAL A 9 -12.91 6.27 -1.54
CA VAL A 9 -12.97 7.10 -2.76
C VAL A 9 -12.90 6.24 -4.02
N TRP A 10 -11.88 5.39 -4.17
CA TRP A 10 -11.75 4.53 -5.36
C TRP A 10 -12.82 3.44 -5.46
N GLY A 11 -13.31 2.94 -4.33
CA GLY A 11 -14.45 2.02 -4.34
C GLY A 11 -15.73 2.71 -4.81
N PHE A 12 -16.01 3.91 -4.28
CA PHE A 12 -17.18 4.69 -4.71
C PHE A 12 -17.11 5.09 -6.19
N LEU A 13 -15.91 5.41 -6.70
CA LEU A 13 -15.71 5.81 -8.10
C LEU A 13 -16.26 4.81 -9.12
N HIS A 14 -16.25 3.50 -8.82
CA HIS A 14 -16.71 2.47 -9.75
C HIS A 14 -17.81 1.55 -9.21
N THR A 15 -18.41 1.86 -8.06
CA THR A 15 -19.47 1.00 -7.46
C THR A 15 -20.84 1.22 -8.12
N LEU A 16 -21.11 2.45 -8.56
CA LEU A 16 -22.38 2.80 -9.21
C LEU A 16 -22.57 1.97 -10.47
N SER A 17 -23.73 1.32 -10.63
CA SER A 17 -23.98 0.38 -11.73
C SER A 17 -23.76 0.99 -13.11
N SER A 18 -24.11 2.27 -13.30
CA SER A 18 -23.89 3.01 -14.54
C SER A 18 -22.42 3.15 -14.91
N VAL A 19 -21.54 3.31 -13.92
CA VAL A 19 -20.08 3.41 -14.12
C VAL A 19 -19.45 2.02 -14.18
N ASN A 20 -19.89 1.11 -13.31
CA ASN A 20 -19.38 -0.26 -13.25
C ASN A 20 -19.64 -1.00 -14.56
N TYR A 21 -20.77 -0.77 -15.23
CA TYR A 21 -21.06 -1.35 -16.54
C TYR A 21 -19.90 -1.23 -17.54
N TYR A 22 -19.21 -0.08 -17.53
CA TYR A 22 -18.07 0.18 -18.40
C TYR A 22 -16.72 -0.18 -17.75
N THR A 23 -16.57 0.08 -16.46
CA THR A 23 -15.29 -0.07 -15.74
C THR A 23 -15.03 -1.49 -15.22
N HIS A 24 -16.03 -2.37 -15.24
CA HIS A 24 -15.92 -3.74 -14.75
C HIS A 24 -14.84 -4.53 -15.49
N GLY A 25 -13.93 -5.15 -14.72
CA GLY A 25 -12.85 -5.99 -15.27
C GLY A 25 -11.80 -5.19 -16.06
N THR A 26 -11.66 -3.89 -15.80
CA THR A 26 -10.63 -3.05 -16.42
C THR A 26 -9.52 -2.70 -15.43
N GLN A 27 -8.49 -1.97 -15.88
CA GLN A 27 -7.43 -1.50 -14.98
C GLN A 27 -7.92 -0.60 -13.83
N VAL A 28 -9.12 0.00 -13.93
CA VAL A 28 -9.75 0.74 -12.81
C VAL A 28 -10.01 -0.19 -11.62
N THR A 29 -10.47 -1.43 -11.87
CA THR A 29 -10.66 -2.44 -10.83
C THR A 29 -9.32 -2.82 -10.18
N ALA A 30 -8.27 -2.96 -10.98
CA ALA A 30 -6.93 -3.24 -10.48
C ALA A 30 -6.39 -2.09 -9.60
N ALA A 31 -6.57 -0.83 -10.03
CA ALA A 31 -6.17 0.35 -9.26
C ALA A 31 -6.82 0.37 -7.86
N HIS A 32 -8.15 0.22 -7.81
CA HIS A 32 -8.90 0.15 -6.56
C HIS A 32 -8.40 -1.00 -5.67
N GLY A 33 -8.28 -2.21 -6.22
CA GLY A 33 -7.89 -3.38 -5.44
C GLY A 33 -6.53 -3.23 -4.74
N HIS A 34 -5.52 -2.70 -5.44
CA HIS A 34 -4.19 -2.49 -4.85
C HIS A 34 -4.24 -1.46 -3.71
N LEU A 35 -4.85 -0.28 -3.94
CA LEU A 35 -4.88 0.77 -2.92
C LEU A 35 -5.77 0.40 -1.73
N ALA A 36 -6.93 -0.21 -1.98
CA ALA A 36 -7.87 -0.62 -0.95
C ALA A 36 -7.26 -1.71 -0.05
N PHE A 37 -6.67 -2.75 -0.65
CA PHE A 37 -6.07 -3.84 0.12
C PHE A 37 -4.84 -3.38 0.91
N PHE A 38 -3.99 -2.58 0.27
CA PHE A 38 -2.84 -1.97 0.94
C PHE A 38 -3.27 -1.11 2.13
N GLY A 39 -4.21 -0.19 1.91
CA GLY A 39 -4.64 0.75 2.91
C GLY A 39 -5.38 0.11 4.10
N ALA A 40 -6.27 -0.85 3.84
CA ALA A 40 -7.12 -1.45 4.86
C ALA A 40 -6.42 -2.59 5.62
N TYR A 41 -5.68 -3.45 4.92
CA TYR A 41 -5.14 -4.68 5.52
C TYR A 41 -3.64 -4.63 5.72
N VAL A 42 -2.88 -4.27 4.67
CA VAL A 42 -1.40 -4.30 4.76
C VAL A 42 -0.91 -3.28 5.78
N MET A 43 -1.35 -2.01 5.68
CA MET A 43 -0.93 -0.97 6.61
C MET A 43 -1.34 -1.27 8.06
N LEU A 44 -2.51 -1.88 8.27
CA LEU A 44 -2.94 -2.28 9.61
C LEU A 44 -2.00 -3.35 10.19
N ASN A 45 -1.68 -4.38 9.40
CA ASN A 45 -0.74 -5.41 9.80
C ASN A 45 0.66 -4.84 10.09
N LEU A 46 1.17 -3.95 9.24
CA LEU A 46 2.47 -3.29 9.46
C LEU A 46 2.45 -2.45 10.75
N ALA A 47 1.36 -1.74 11.05
CA ALA A 47 1.22 -0.97 12.28
C ALA A 47 1.23 -1.87 13.52
N ILE A 48 0.49 -2.99 13.49
CA ILE A 48 0.47 -3.97 14.59
C ILE A 48 1.86 -4.60 14.76
N MET A 49 2.53 -4.96 13.67
CA MET A 49 3.89 -5.52 13.72
C MET A 49 4.90 -4.53 14.32
N ALA A 50 4.85 -3.26 13.92
CA ALA A 50 5.71 -2.22 14.44
C ALA A 50 5.52 -1.99 15.96
N TYR A 51 4.30 -2.21 16.46
CA TYR A 51 3.98 -2.11 17.88
C TYR A 51 4.34 -3.39 18.67
N ALA A 52 3.90 -4.55 18.19
CA ALA A 52 3.97 -5.81 18.94
C ALA A 52 5.37 -6.43 18.94
N ILE A 53 6.14 -6.32 17.85
CA ILE A 53 7.44 -7.01 17.74
C ILE A 53 8.48 -6.50 18.75
N PRO A 54 8.62 -5.18 18.99
CA PRO A 54 9.50 -4.67 20.04
C PRO A 54 9.10 -5.16 21.44
N GLU A 55 7.81 -5.16 21.75
CA GLU A 55 7.27 -5.60 23.05
C GLU A 55 7.48 -7.12 23.26
N LEU A 56 7.17 -7.94 22.25
CA LEU A 56 7.42 -9.39 22.28
C LEU A 56 8.90 -9.74 22.44
N ARG A 57 9.81 -8.84 22.01
CA ARG A 57 11.26 -9.00 22.16
C ARG A 57 11.82 -8.32 23.42
N GLY A 58 11.00 -7.65 24.23
CA GLY A 58 11.44 -6.94 25.42
C GLY A 58 12.41 -5.79 25.14
N ARG A 59 12.37 -5.19 23.94
CA ARG A 59 13.33 -4.13 23.50
C ARG A 59 12.64 -2.80 23.27
N GLN A 60 13.41 -1.70 23.27
CA GLN A 60 12.87 -0.40 22.84
C GLN A 60 12.68 -0.40 21.32
N PRO A 61 11.75 0.42 20.79
CA PRO A 61 11.59 0.60 19.35
C PRO A 61 12.92 1.01 18.69
N TYR A 62 13.46 0.15 17.82
CA TYR A 62 14.71 0.39 17.10
C TYR A 62 14.43 0.83 15.65
N ASN A 63 15.39 1.53 15.05
CA ASN A 63 15.35 1.97 13.65
C ASN A 63 14.07 2.72 13.24
N GLN A 64 13.52 3.58 14.14
CA GLN A 64 12.30 4.34 13.86
C GLN A 64 12.38 5.16 12.58
N TRP A 65 13.53 5.78 12.30
CA TRP A 65 13.75 6.52 11.05
C TRP A 65 13.56 5.65 9.81
N LEU A 66 14.11 4.44 9.81
CA LEU A 66 14.01 3.53 8.67
C LEU A 66 12.58 3.00 8.50
N SER A 67 11.90 2.71 9.61
CA SER A 67 10.48 2.32 9.60
C SER A 67 9.61 3.43 9.00
N ILE A 68 9.79 4.68 9.43
CA ILE A 68 9.07 5.84 8.89
C ILE A 68 9.42 6.07 7.41
N ALA A 69 10.69 5.99 7.03
CA ALA A 69 11.12 6.14 5.63
C ALA A 69 10.49 5.05 4.74
N SER A 70 10.53 3.79 5.18
CA SER A 70 9.93 2.66 4.45
C SER A 70 8.43 2.82 4.29
N PHE A 71 7.74 3.33 5.32
CA PHE A 71 6.32 3.63 5.28
C PHE A 71 5.98 4.68 4.23
N TRP A 72 6.71 5.79 4.19
CA TRP A 72 6.48 6.86 3.22
C TRP A 72 6.79 6.41 1.79
N MET A 73 7.87 5.66 1.59
CA MET A 73 8.19 5.11 0.26
C MET A 73 7.12 4.12 -0.21
N MET A 74 6.61 3.24 0.66
CA MET A 74 5.49 2.34 0.32
C MET A 74 4.23 3.13 -0.04
N CYS A 75 3.86 4.14 0.75
CA CYS A 75 2.66 4.94 0.51
C CYS A 75 2.75 5.70 -0.82
N THR A 76 3.88 6.36 -1.09
CA THR A 76 4.09 7.09 -2.34
C THR A 76 4.09 6.15 -3.53
N ALA A 77 4.81 5.02 -3.47
CA ALA A 77 4.86 4.07 -4.57
C ALA A 77 3.49 3.44 -4.86
N MET A 78 2.71 3.09 -3.83
CA MET A 78 1.35 2.57 -4.00
C MET A 78 0.41 3.64 -4.59
N SER A 79 0.58 4.89 -4.22
CA SER A 79 -0.19 6.01 -4.78
C SER A 79 0.11 6.17 -6.27
N VAL A 80 1.41 6.21 -6.65
CA VAL A 80 1.85 6.29 -8.05
C VAL A 80 1.30 5.12 -8.88
N MET A 81 1.38 3.89 -8.36
CA MET A 81 0.80 2.72 -9.01
C MET A 81 -0.70 2.89 -9.27
N THR A 82 -1.43 3.36 -8.26
CA THR A 82 -2.88 3.53 -8.35
C THR A 82 -3.25 4.59 -9.37
N PHE A 83 -2.56 5.73 -9.38
CA PHE A 83 -2.79 6.76 -10.39
C PHE A 83 -2.50 6.24 -11.80
N ALA A 84 -1.36 5.58 -12.02
CA ALA A 84 -1.00 5.02 -13.32
C ALA A 84 -2.05 4.03 -13.84
N LEU A 85 -2.51 3.11 -12.98
CA LEU A 85 -3.57 2.15 -13.34
C LEU A 85 -4.94 2.81 -13.53
N THR A 86 -5.23 3.90 -12.82
CA THR A 86 -6.48 4.65 -13.00
C THR A 86 -6.51 5.32 -14.38
N PHE A 87 -5.44 6.00 -14.77
CA PHE A 87 -5.33 6.57 -16.12
C PHE A 87 -5.39 5.49 -17.19
N ALA A 88 -4.66 4.38 -17.01
CA ALA A 88 -4.74 3.25 -17.93
C ALA A 88 -6.15 2.68 -18.04
N GLY A 89 -6.89 2.62 -16.93
CA GLY A 89 -8.25 2.13 -16.87
C GLY A 89 -9.24 3.05 -17.56
N VAL A 90 -9.13 4.36 -17.37
CA VAL A 90 -9.97 5.34 -18.08
C VAL A 90 -9.75 5.25 -19.58
N LEU A 91 -8.49 5.17 -20.04
CA LEU A 91 -8.16 4.97 -21.45
C LEU A 91 -8.69 3.64 -21.98
N GLN A 92 -8.52 2.55 -21.22
CA GLN A 92 -9.06 1.24 -21.59
C GLN A 92 -10.57 1.28 -21.77
N VAL A 93 -11.30 1.91 -20.84
CA VAL A 93 -12.75 2.05 -20.91
C VAL A 93 -13.15 2.84 -22.15
N HIS A 94 -12.50 3.96 -22.42
CA HIS A 94 -12.84 4.79 -23.57
C HIS A 94 -12.58 4.06 -24.91
N LEU A 95 -11.37 3.52 -25.11
CA LEU A 95 -10.98 2.89 -26.36
C LEU A 95 -11.72 1.56 -26.59
N GLN A 96 -11.81 0.71 -25.56
CA GLN A 96 -12.37 -0.63 -25.72
C GLN A 96 -13.90 -0.67 -25.60
N ARG A 97 -14.49 0.10 -24.65
CA ARG A 97 -15.93 0.00 -24.36
C ARG A 97 -16.78 1.03 -25.08
N VAL A 98 -16.21 2.20 -25.39
CA VAL A 98 -16.95 3.26 -26.10
C VAL A 98 -16.65 3.23 -27.60
N LEU A 99 -15.38 3.19 -28.00
CA LEU A 99 -14.99 3.16 -29.42
C LEU A 99 -15.00 1.75 -30.03
N GLY A 100 -15.00 0.70 -29.21
CA GLY A 100 -15.10 -0.69 -29.66
C GLY A 100 -13.81 -1.27 -30.26
N GLU A 101 -12.65 -0.71 -29.91
CA GLU A 101 -11.36 -1.24 -30.37
C GLU A 101 -11.07 -2.63 -29.80
N SER A 102 -10.28 -3.41 -30.54
CA SER A 102 -9.85 -4.74 -30.10
C SER A 102 -8.98 -4.65 -28.84
N TYR A 103 -9.14 -5.61 -27.92
CA TYR A 103 -8.43 -5.61 -26.64
C TYR A 103 -6.90 -5.50 -26.81
N MET A 104 -6.30 -6.26 -27.72
CA MET A 104 -4.84 -6.29 -27.88
C MET A 104 -4.29 -4.94 -28.35
N ALA A 105 -4.97 -4.28 -29.30
CA ALA A 105 -4.57 -2.95 -29.77
C ALA A 105 -4.61 -1.90 -28.64
N VAL A 106 -5.62 -1.98 -27.76
CA VAL A 106 -5.73 -1.10 -26.59
C VAL A 106 -4.63 -1.40 -25.57
N GLN A 107 -4.33 -2.67 -25.30
CA GLN A 107 -3.27 -3.04 -24.34
C GLN A 107 -1.89 -2.53 -24.77
N ASP A 108 -1.57 -2.57 -26.06
CA ASP A 108 -0.30 -2.07 -26.59
C ASP A 108 -0.15 -0.55 -26.36
N GLN A 109 -1.23 0.21 -26.50
CA GLN A 109 -1.24 1.65 -26.19
C GLN A 109 -1.03 1.94 -24.69
N LEU A 110 -1.39 1.00 -23.82
CA LEU A 110 -1.26 1.14 -22.36
C LEU A 110 0.11 0.70 -21.82
N ALA A 111 1.01 0.23 -22.67
CA ALA A 111 2.31 -0.33 -22.27
C ALA A 111 3.11 0.58 -21.33
N LEU A 112 3.08 1.90 -21.56
CA LEU A 112 3.75 2.88 -20.70
C LEU A 112 3.28 2.80 -19.24
N PHE A 113 1.97 2.67 -19.01
CA PHE A 113 1.41 2.58 -17.66
C PHE A 113 1.81 1.26 -16.99
N TYR A 114 2.00 0.18 -17.75
CA TYR A 114 2.50 -1.09 -17.21
C TYR A 114 3.96 -1.01 -16.79
N TRP A 115 4.80 -0.24 -17.49
CA TRP A 115 6.15 0.05 -17.04
C TRP A 115 6.18 0.86 -15.75
N VAL A 116 5.33 1.89 -15.64
CA VAL A 116 5.18 2.66 -14.39
C VAL A 116 4.68 1.77 -13.25
N ARG A 117 3.72 0.88 -13.53
CA ARG A 117 3.23 -0.12 -12.56
C ARG A 117 4.36 -1.02 -12.09
N LEU A 118 5.18 -1.54 -13.00
CA LEU A 118 6.30 -2.41 -12.65
C LEU A 118 7.35 -1.67 -11.81
N GLY A 119 7.73 -0.46 -12.23
CA GLY A 119 8.69 0.38 -11.51
C GLY A 119 8.22 0.73 -10.10
N SER A 120 6.97 1.18 -9.95
CA SER A 120 6.37 1.46 -8.65
C SER A 120 6.25 0.20 -7.79
N GLY A 121 5.91 -0.96 -8.37
CA GLY A 121 5.88 -2.24 -7.68
C GLY A 121 7.25 -2.67 -7.15
N ALA A 122 8.33 -2.43 -7.91
CA ALA A 122 9.69 -2.68 -7.45
C ALA A 122 10.04 -1.81 -6.23
N VAL A 123 9.64 -0.52 -6.23
CA VAL A 123 9.85 0.37 -5.09
C VAL A 123 9.05 -0.09 -3.86
N VAL A 124 7.81 -0.55 -4.04
CA VAL A 124 7.02 -1.13 -2.94
C VAL A 124 7.73 -2.35 -2.34
N LEU A 125 8.26 -3.25 -3.18
CA LEU A 125 9.00 -4.43 -2.73
C LEU A 125 10.25 -4.05 -1.93
N VAL A 126 11.08 -3.15 -2.46
CA VAL A 126 12.28 -2.66 -1.75
C VAL A 126 11.89 -2.04 -0.42
N SER A 127 10.85 -1.21 -0.39
CA SER A 127 10.39 -0.56 0.83
C SER A 127 9.86 -1.57 1.86
N ALA A 128 9.12 -2.61 1.42
CA ALA A 128 8.67 -3.68 2.29
C ALA A 128 9.85 -4.45 2.90
N LEU A 129 10.88 -4.76 2.11
CA LEU A 129 12.11 -5.38 2.62
C LEU A 129 12.83 -4.47 3.63
N MET A 130 12.87 -3.16 3.39
CA MET A 130 13.42 -2.19 4.34
C MET A 130 12.64 -2.17 5.66
N PHE A 131 11.30 -2.25 5.62
CA PHE A 131 10.48 -2.34 6.83
C PHE A 131 10.74 -3.64 7.59
N VAL A 132 10.76 -4.78 6.89
CA VAL A 132 11.08 -6.09 7.48
C VAL A 132 12.46 -6.04 8.14
N TRP A 133 13.46 -5.46 7.49
CA TRP A 133 14.79 -5.30 8.04
C TRP A 133 14.80 -4.36 9.26
N ALA A 134 14.08 -3.24 9.21
CA ALA A 134 13.93 -2.31 10.32
C ALA A 134 13.28 -2.95 11.55
N VAL A 135 12.35 -3.89 11.34
CA VAL A 135 11.59 -4.55 12.40
C VAL A 135 12.23 -5.86 12.87
N LEU A 136 13.04 -6.55 12.07
CA LEU A 136 13.65 -7.82 12.47
C LEU A 136 15.11 -7.69 12.91
N MET A 137 15.89 -6.74 12.37
CA MET A 137 17.30 -6.60 12.70
C MET A 137 17.48 -5.78 13.99
N PRO A 138 17.92 -6.39 15.11
CA PRO A 138 17.89 -5.74 16.40
C PRO A 138 18.89 -4.58 16.50
N GLY A 139 18.42 -3.44 17.03
CA GLY A 139 19.27 -2.41 17.63
C GLY A 139 19.64 -2.74 19.08
N LYS A 140 20.35 -1.81 19.74
CA LYS A 140 20.80 -1.95 21.14
C LYS A 140 19.65 -2.35 22.08
N GLU A 141 19.95 -3.25 23.02
CA GLU A 141 19.01 -3.67 24.05
C GLU A 141 18.56 -2.49 24.92
N LYS A 142 17.37 -2.61 25.53
CA LYS A 142 16.99 -1.76 26.65
C LYS A 142 18.10 -1.92 27.70
N GLU A 143 18.79 -0.84 28.06
CA GLU A 143 19.36 -0.82 29.41
C GLU A 143 18.18 -1.04 30.36
N PRO A 144 18.28 -1.99 31.30
CA PRO A 144 17.24 -2.17 32.30
C PRO A 144 17.07 -0.81 32.98
N ALA A 145 15.87 -0.24 32.86
CA ALA A 145 15.47 0.86 33.70
C ALA A 145 15.49 0.31 35.13
N PHE A 146 16.58 0.57 35.84
CA PHE A 146 16.78 0.12 37.20
C PHE A 146 15.66 0.65 38.08
N GLY A 147 15.01 -0.27 38.80
CA GLY A 147 14.55 -0.04 40.17
C GLY A 147 13.11 0.44 40.34
N GLY A 148 12.28 -0.43 40.93
CA GLY A 148 11.07 -0.02 41.63
C GLY A 148 9.83 -0.78 41.20
N TYR A 149 9.70 -2.03 41.64
CA TYR A 149 8.36 -2.48 42.02
C TYR A 149 7.92 -1.52 43.12
N VAL A 150 6.91 -0.69 42.83
CA VAL A 150 6.25 0.12 43.85
C VAL A 150 5.57 -0.89 44.77
N GLU A 151 6.15 -1.08 45.94
CA GLU A 151 5.58 -1.83 47.05
C GLU A 151 4.22 -1.18 47.38
N PRO A 152 3.12 -1.96 47.45
CA PRO A 152 1.83 -1.38 47.81
C PRO A 152 1.89 -0.92 49.26
N ALA A 153 1.73 0.39 49.48
CA ALA A 153 1.57 0.95 50.81
C ALA A 153 0.29 0.37 51.45
N GLU A 154 0.51 -0.39 52.53
CA GLU A 154 -0.42 -0.57 53.64
C GLU A 154 -0.70 0.76 54.36
#